data_AF-A0A7Y0PRF8-F1
#
_entry.id   AF-A0A7Y0PRF8-F1
#
_cell.length_a   1.000
_cell.length_b   1.000
_cell.length_c   1.000
_cell.angle_alpha   90.00
_cell.angle_beta   90.00
_cell.angle_gamma   90.00
#
_symmetry.space_group_name_H-M   'P 1'
#
loop_
_entity.id
_entity.type
_entity.pdbx_description
1 polymer ?
#
loop_
_entity_poly.entity_id
_entity_poly.type
_entity_poly.pdbx_seq_one_letter_code
_entity_poly.pdbx_strand_id
1 'polypeptide(L)' 'MPSATPTVTDESVVSAIERLTTEFAGRSPAPIEPVVTACRRDLAGAPPGALPELVERLARQRLLERRDASRR' A
#
# COMPACT_ATOMS: atom_id res chain seq x y z
N MET A 1 -10.19 -29.71 -10.20
CA MET A 1 -9.54 -28.40 -10.10
C MET A 1 -10.30 -27.60 -9.05
N PRO A 2 -9.72 -27.26 -7.90
CA PRO A 2 -10.41 -26.41 -6.93
C PRO A 2 -10.49 -24.99 -7.52
N SER A 3 -11.71 -24.50 -7.75
CA SER A 3 -11.97 -23.10 -8.03
C SER A 3 -11.53 -22.28 -6.81
N ALA A 4 -10.45 -21.53 -6.95
CA ALA A 4 -10.13 -20.47 -6.01
C ALA A 4 -11.20 -19.39 -6.16
N THR A 5 -12.16 -19.38 -5.24
CA THR A 5 -13.08 -18.25 -5.04
C THR A 5 -12.23 -17.04 -4.66
N PRO A 6 -12.22 -15.95 -5.44
CA PRO A 6 -11.46 -14.79 -5.06
C PRO A 6 -12.26 -13.96 -4.08
N THR A 7 -12.33 -14.41 -2.82
CA THR A 7 -12.40 -13.45 -1.70
C THR A 7 -10.98 -12.99 -1.42
N VAL A 8 -10.34 -12.44 -2.46
CA VAL A 8 -8.95 -12.00 -2.46
C VAL A 8 -8.97 -10.62 -1.83
N THR A 9 -8.75 -10.57 -0.52
CA THR A 9 -8.09 -9.39 0.05
C THR A 9 -6.86 -9.16 -0.83
N ASP A 10 -6.84 -8.03 -1.54
CA ASP A 10 -5.86 -7.74 -2.59
C ASP A 10 -4.44 -7.97 -2.02
N GLU A 11 -3.78 -9.06 -2.43
CA GLU A 11 -2.56 -9.54 -1.75
C GLU A 11 -1.45 -8.47 -1.79
N SER A 12 -1.45 -7.68 -2.87
CA SER A 12 -0.62 -6.49 -3.03
C SER A 12 -0.85 -5.45 -1.93
N VAL A 13 -2.11 -5.25 -1.52
CA VAL A 13 -2.48 -4.34 -0.43
C VAL A 13 -2.03 -4.90 0.92
N VAL A 14 -2.31 -6.18 1.18
CA VAL A 14 -1.94 -6.82 2.45
C VAL A 14 -0.42 -6.80 2.67
N SER A 15 0.34 -7.27 1.68
CA SER A 15 1.80 -7.31 1.75
C SER A 15 2.40 -5.91 1.91
N ALA A 16 1.88 -4.91 1.19
CA ALA A 16 2.34 -3.53 1.32
C ALA A 16 2.02 -2.95 2.71
N ILE A 17 0.83 -3.22 3.27
CA ILE A 17 0.46 -2.76 4.62
C ILE A 17 1.42 -3.35 5.66
N GLU A 18 1.70 -4.65 5.63
CA GLU A 18 2.58 -5.30 6.62
C GLU A 18 4.00 -4.71 6.58
N ARG A 19 4.57 -4.58 5.38
CA ARG A 19 5.93 -4.05 5.18
C ARG A 19 6.02 -2.58 5.60
N LEU A 20 5.08 -1.75 5.14
CA LEU A 20 5.05 -0.32 5.48
C LEU A 20 4.74 -0.10 6.97
N THR A 21 3.90 -0.93 7.58
CA THR A 21 3.61 -0.83 9.02
C THR A 21 4.87 -1.09 9.84
N THR A 22 5.68 -2.07 9.44
CA THR A 22 6.97 -2.33 10.08
C THR A 22 7.97 -1.20 9.83
N GLU A 23 8.06 -0.69 8.60
CA GLU A 23 8.99 0.38 8.22
C GLU A 23 8.68 1.72 8.92
N PHE A 24 7.39 2.05 9.06
CA PHE A 24 6.91 3.31 9.62
C PHE A 24 6.41 3.19 11.07
N ALA A 25 6.62 2.04 11.72
CA ALA A 25 6.23 1.80 13.10
C ALA A 25 6.74 2.95 14.01
N GLY A 26 5.81 3.68 14.64
CA GLY A 26 6.12 4.80 15.53
C GLY A 26 6.68 6.06 14.85
N ARG A 27 6.72 6.12 13.52
CA ARG A 27 7.31 7.24 12.75
C ARG A 27 6.34 7.90 11.78
N SER A 28 5.20 7.27 11.46
CA SER A 28 4.16 7.88 10.63
C SER A 28 3.02 8.42 11.48
N PRO A 29 2.65 9.70 11.34
CA PRO A 29 1.44 10.25 11.93
C PRO A 29 0.16 9.85 11.18
N ALA A 30 0.27 9.28 9.97
CA ALA A 30 -0.86 8.92 9.12
C ALA A 30 -1.16 7.42 9.12
N PRO A 31 -2.44 7.01 9.08
CA PRO A 31 -2.83 5.61 8.96
C PRO A 31 -2.40 5.04 7.59
N ILE A 32 -1.70 3.90 7.61
CA ILE A 32 -1.05 3.30 6.43
C ILE A 32 -2.08 2.64 5.52
N GLU A 33 -3.02 1.87 6.08
CA GLU A 33 -4.07 1.15 5.36
C GLU A 33 -4.85 2.03 4.34
N PRO A 34 -5.43 3.19 4.71
CA PRO A 34 -6.14 4.03 3.75
C PRO A 34 -5.22 4.61 2.66
N VAL A 35 -3.93 4.81 2.95
CA VAL A 35 -2.97 5.24 1.93
C VAL A 35 -2.74 4.12 0.92
N VAL A 36 -2.48 2.89 1.39
CA VAL A 36 -2.23 1.73 0.52
C VAL A 36 -3.47 1.41 -0.33
N THR A 37 -4.66 1.41 0.26
CA THR A 37 -5.92 1.17 -0.46
C THR A 37 -6.18 2.23 -1.53
N ALA A 38 -5.90 3.51 -1.26
CA ALA A 38 -5.98 4.56 -2.27
C ALA A 38 -4.97 4.34 -3.39
N CYS A 39 -3.72 3.99 -3.07
CA CYS A 39 -2.68 3.69 -4.06
C CYS A 39 -3.07 2.50 -4.96
N ARG A 40 -3.65 1.45 -4.39
CA ARG A 40 -4.15 0.30 -5.14
C ARG A 40 -5.25 0.69 -6.12
N ARG A 41 -6.17 1.58 -5.71
CA ARG A 41 -7.22 2.11 -6.57
C ARG A 41 -6.65 2.94 -7.72
N ASP A 42 -5.65 3.77 -7.43
CA ASP A 42 -4.97 4.59 -8.46
C ASP A 42 -4.20 3.71 -9.46
N LEU A 43 -3.75 2.52 -9.03
CA LEU A 43 -3.07 1.52 -9.84
C LEU A 43 -4.01 0.46 -10.44
N ALA A 44 -5.33 0.70 -10.50
CA ALA A 44 -6.28 -0.26 -11.05
C ALA A 44 -5.98 -0.68 -12.50
N GLY A 45 -5.29 0.17 -13.29
CA GLY A 45 -4.86 -0.13 -14.65
C GLY A 45 -3.47 -0.76 -14.79
N ALA A 46 -2.75 -0.99 -13.70
CA ALA A 46 -1.42 -1.57 -13.73
C ALA A 46 -1.47 -3.11 -13.85
N PRO A 47 -0.46 -3.74 -14.48
CA PRO A 47 -0.41 -5.19 -14.61
C PRO A 47 -0.31 -5.87 -13.23
N PRO A 48 -1.05 -6.97 -13.00
CA PRO A 48 -1.19 -7.56 -11.68
C PRO A 48 0.13 -8.05 -11.09
N GLY A 49 1.06 -8.53 -11.92
CA GLY A 49 2.39 -8.96 -11.48
C GLY A 49 3.34 -7.84 -11.04
N ALA A 50 2.97 -6.56 -11.23
CA ALA A 50 3.74 -5.41 -10.76
C ALA A 50 2.98 -4.60 -9.70
N LEU A 51 1.75 -5.00 -9.35
CA LEU A 51 0.94 -4.29 -8.36
C LEU A 51 1.59 -4.25 -6.98
N PRO A 52 2.15 -5.35 -6.42
CA PRO A 52 2.76 -5.31 -5.09
C PRO A 52 3.85 -4.23 -4.99
N GLU A 53 4.77 -4.19 -5.95
CA GLU A 53 5.90 -3.28 -5.96
C GLU A 53 5.46 -1.83 -6.22
N LEU A 54 4.52 -1.63 -7.14
CA LEU A 54 4.01 -0.29 -7.45
C LEU A 54 3.17 0.30 -6.32
N VAL A 55 2.32 -0.52 -5.68
CA VAL A 55 1.51 -0.13 -4.53
C VAL A 55 2.41 0.22 -3.35
N GLU A 56 3.40 -0.61 -3.02
CA GLU A 56 4.37 -0.33 -1.96
C GLU A 56 5.11 0.98 -2.23
N ARG A 57 5.64 1.14 -3.45
CA ARG A 57 6.43 2.33 -3.82
C ARG A 57 5.60 3.62 -3.76
N LEU A 58 4.39 3.61 -4.33
CA LEU A 58 3.50 4.78 -4.32
C LEU A 58 3.05 5.11 -2.88
N ALA A 59 2.70 4.11 -2.09
CA ALA A 59 2.31 4.31 -0.69
C ALA A 59 3.46 4.85 0.15
N ARG A 60 4.69 4.32 0.00
CA ARG A 60 5.89 4.83 0.66
C ARG A 60 6.13 6.30 0.32
N GLN A 61 6.06 6.67 -0.97
CA GLN A 61 6.25 8.06 -1.42
C GLN A 61 5.24 8.99 -0.75
N ARG A 62 3.94 8.64 -0.74
CA ARG A 62 2.89 9.46 -0.11
C ARG A 62 3.06 9.59 1.40
N LEU A 63 3.51 8.55 2.08
CA LEU A 63 3.77 8.60 3.53
C LEU A 63 4.95 9.53 3.85
N LEU A 64 6.01 9.49 3.04
CA LEU A 64 7.16 10.41 3.17
C LEU A 64 6.75 11.86 2.93
N GLU A 65 6.02 12.13 1.83
CA GLU A 65 5.52 13.46 1.49
C GLU A 65 4.64 14.05 2.61
N ARG A 66 3.72 13.24 3.17
CA ARG A 66 2.87 13.66 4.29
C ARG A 66 3.68 13.98 5.53
N ARG A 67 4.70 13.16 5.85
CA ARG A 67 5.58 13.39 7.00
C ARG A 67 6.38 14.68 6.84
N ASP A 68 6.92 14.93 5.65
CA ASP A 68 7.69 16.14 5.36
C ASP A 68 6.79 17.39 5.39
N ALA A 69 5.53 17.27 4.95
CA ALA A 69 4.53 18.33 5.06
C ALA A 69 4.12 18.60 6.52
N SER A 70 3.99 17.58 7.37
CA SER A 70 3.69 17.75 8.80
C SER A 70 4.85 18.33 9.62
N ARG A 71 6.07 18.35 9.08
CA ARG A 71 7.26 18.89 9.75
C ARG A 71 7.51 20.37 9.44
N ARG A 72 6.78 20.96 8.49
CA ARG A 72 6.88 22.36 8.08
C ARG A 72 5.90 23.23 8.86
#